data_AF-A0A6C0HH01-F1
#
_entry.id   AF-A0A6C0HH01-F1
#
_cell.length_a   1.000
_cell.length_b   1.000
_cell.length_c   1.000
_cell.angle_alpha   90.00
_cell.angle_beta   90.00
_cell.angle_gamma   90.00
#
_symmetry.space_group_name_H-M   'P 1'
#
loop_
_entity.id
_entity.type
_entity.pdbx_description
1 polymer ?
#
loop_
_entity_poly.entity_id
_entity_poly.type
_entity_poly.pdbx_seq_one_letter_code
_entity_poly.pdbx_strand_id
1 'polypeptide(L)'
;MNILKEALAYIVSFSLTIFVLVYLLDLPKYISEKPKVVDLYTNKYLVKSFLYEMLIIAAYIGITDFIIKVFKVSENYKKLILVNMVTAFFSGLFVLLYKYAPHSPTIFNRWFKATGWTYVLYEVILVGTIYHVYEHLAHKFIGS
;
A
#
# COMPACT_ATOMS: atom_id res chain seq x y z
N MET A 1 13.38 -21.48 -2.04
CA MET A 1 12.81 -20.14 -2.30
C MET A 1 12.58 -20.02 -3.80
N ASN A 2 11.32 -20.11 -4.25
CA ASN A 2 11.01 -20.03 -5.68
C ASN A 2 10.54 -18.60 -5.96
N ILE A 3 11.49 -17.75 -6.32
CA ILE A 3 11.30 -16.30 -6.55
C ILE A 3 10.14 -16.04 -7.52
N LEU A 4 9.96 -16.89 -8.53
CA LEU A 4 8.86 -16.77 -9.49
C LEU A 4 7.50 -16.93 -8.80
N LYS A 5 7.35 -17.91 -7.90
CA LYS A 5 6.10 -18.13 -7.15
C LYS A 5 5.81 -16.98 -6.19
N GLU A 6 6.83 -16.45 -5.51
CA GLU A 6 6.69 -15.30 -4.60
C GLU A 6 6.27 -14.05 -5.37
N ALA A 7 6.92 -13.77 -6.50
CA ALA A 7 6.56 -12.66 -7.37
C ALA A 7 5.12 -12.81 -7.91
N LEU A 8 4.72 -14.00 -8.34
CA LEU A 8 3.35 -14.26 -8.80
C LEU A 8 2.32 -14.09 -7.67
N ALA A 9 2.57 -14.64 -6.48
CA ALA A 9 1.69 -14.46 -5.33
C ALA A 9 1.55 -12.98 -4.97
N TYR A 10 2.64 -12.22 -5.02
CA TYR A 10 2.62 -10.77 -4.80
C TYR A 10 1.79 -10.04 -5.85
N ILE A 11 2.06 -10.25 -7.15
CA ILE A 11 1.34 -9.58 -8.25
C ILE A 11 -0.16 -9.89 -8.18
N VAL A 12 -0.54 -11.14 -7.89
CA VAL A 12 -1.93 -11.55 -7.73
C VAL A 12 -2.55 -10.85 -6.51
N SER A 13 -1.88 -10.86 -5.36
CA SER A 13 -2.37 -10.20 -4.15
C SER A 13 -2.57 -8.70 -4.33
N PHE A 14 -1.62 -8.02 -4.96
CA PHE A 14 -1.68 -6.60 -5.30
C PHE A 14 -2.86 -6.31 -6.22
N SER A 15 -2.94 -7.02 -7.35
CA SER A 15 -3.98 -6.80 -8.36
C SER A 15 -5.38 -7.06 -7.81
N LEU A 16 -5.55 -8.15 -7.07
CA LEU A 16 -6.83 -8.52 -6.44
C LEU A 16 -7.25 -7.46 -5.41
N THR A 17 -6.31 -7.03 -4.56
CA THR A 17 -6.62 -6.06 -3.51
C THR A 17 -6.96 -4.70 -4.09
N ILE A 18 -6.24 -4.23 -5.10
CA ILE A 18 -6.55 -2.99 -5.81
C ILE A 18 -7.93 -3.10 -6.48
N PHE A 19 -8.22 -4.20 -7.18
CA PHE A 19 -9.52 -4.40 -7.80
C PHE A 19 -10.66 -4.34 -6.77
N VAL A 20 -10.53 -5.04 -5.65
CA VAL A 20 -11.57 -5.08 -4.61
C VAL A 20 -11.67 -3.75 -3.87
N LEU A 21 -10.57 -3.25 -3.29
CA LEU A 21 -10.64 -2.08 -2.40
C LEU A 21 -10.81 -0.77 -3.17
N VAL A 22 -10.15 -0.62 -4.32
CA VAL A 22 -10.16 0.65 -5.08
C VAL A 22 -11.31 0.70 -6.07
N TYR A 23 -11.52 -0.35 -6.87
CA TYR A 23 -12.52 -0.30 -7.95
C TYR A 23 -13.90 -0.80 -7.52
N LEU A 24 -13.99 -1.88 -6.73
CA LEU A 24 -15.27 -2.43 -6.31
C LEU A 24 -15.86 -1.66 -5.11
N LEU A 25 -15.05 -1.40 -4.09
CA LEU A 25 -15.48 -0.78 -2.84
C LEU A 25 -15.31 0.75 -2.81
N ASP A 26 -14.64 1.35 -3.80
CA ASP A 26 -14.38 2.80 -3.85
C ASP A 26 -13.76 3.34 -2.53
N LEU A 27 -13.01 2.50 -1.82
CA LEU A 27 -12.53 2.75 -0.45
C LEU A 27 -11.78 4.09 -0.28
N PRO A 28 -10.91 4.52 -1.22
CA PRO A 28 -10.23 5.81 -1.07
C PRO A 28 -11.22 6.99 -1.01
N LYS A 29 -12.38 6.92 -1.69
CA LYS A 29 -13.40 7.98 -1.66
C LYS A 29 -14.06 8.04 -0.29
N TYR A 30 -14.42 6.89 0.26
CA TYR A 30 -15.04 6.79 1.58
C TYR A 30 -14.12 7.26 2.69
N ILE A 31 -12.84 6.87 2.67
CA ILE A 31 -11.89 7.22 3.74
C ILE A 31 -11.48 8.70 3.67
N SER A 32 -11.28 9.24 2.47
CA SER A 32 -10.77 10.62 2.33
C SER A 32 -11.86 11.68 2.44
N GLU A 33 -13.13 11.34 2.24
CA GLU A 33 -14.25 12.29 2.09
C GLU A 33 -14.00 13.36 0.99
N LYS A 34 -13.08 13.09 0.05
CA LYS A 34 -12.70 14.00 -1.05
C LYS A 34 -12.85 13.33 -2.43
N PRO A 35 -14.07 12.91 -2.83
CA PRO A 35 -14.29 12.09 -4.03
C PRO A 35 -13.73 12.72 -5.31
N LYS A 36 -13.87 14.04 -5.51
CA LYS A 36 -13.36 14.73 -6.71
C LYS A 36 -11.84 14.61 -6.90
N VAL A 37 -11.07 14.66 -5.82
CA VAL A 37 -9.61 14.54 -5.87
C VAL A 37 -9.22 13.07 -6.04
N VAL A 38 -9.94 12.18 -5.35
CA VAL A 38 -9.87 10.71 -5.50
C VAL A 38 -10.05 10.28 -6.94
N ASP A 39 -11.15 10.65 -7.56
CA ASP A 39 -11.47 10.30 -8.96
C ASP A 39 -10.39 10.76 -9.93
N LEU A 40 -9.82 11.94 -9.71
CA LEU A 40 -8.78 12.48 -10.56
C LEU A 40 -7.47 11.68 -10.45
N TYR A 41 -7.16 11.12 -9.29
CA TYR A 41 -6.02 10.23 -9.12
C TYR A 41 -6.32 8.82 -9.63
N THR A 42 -7.42 8.22 -9.18
CA THR A 42 -7.79 6.84 -9.51
C THR A 42 -8.01 6.65 -11.01
N ASN A 43 -8.78 7.51 -11.67
CA ASN A 43 -9.13 7.30 -13.08
C ASN A 43 -8.02 7.72 -14.05
N LYS A 44 -7.23 8.74 -13.70
CA LYS A 44 -6.28 9.35 -14.63
C LYS A 44 -4.82 8.96 -14.36
N TYR A 45 -4.48 8.67 -13.11
CA TYR A 45 -3.10 8.44 -12.70
C TYR A 45 -2.83 7.04 -12.18
N LEU A 46 -3.78 6.37 -11.53
CA LEU A 46 -3.53 5.05 -10.96
C LEU A 46 -3.10 4.02 -12.01
N VAL A 47 -3.64 4.07 -13.23
CA VAL A 47 -3.17 3.23 -14.34
C VAL A 47 -1.73 3.57 -14.74
N LYS A 48 -1.36 4.84 -14.72
CA LYS A 48 -0.01 5.32 -15.07
C LYS A 48 1.00 5.11 -13.93
N SER A 49 0.56 5.17 -12.68
CA SER A 49 1.36 4.95 -11.47
C SER A 49 1.29 3.50 -10.98
N PHE A 50 0.53 2.62 -11.63
CA PHE A 50 0.31 1.24 -11.18
C PHE A 50 1.62 0.51 -10.88
N LEU A 51 2.56 0.58 -11.82
CA LEU A 51 3.89 -0.03 -11.65
C LEU A 51 4.66 0.61 -10.49
N TYR A 52 4.56 1.92 -10.33
CA TYR A 52 5.23 2.65 -9.25
C TYR A 52 4.65 2.29 -7.87
N GLU A 53 3.32 2.24 -7.75
CA GLU A 53 2.63 1.80 -6.53
C GLU A 53 2.99 0.36 -6.19
N MET A 54 3.00 -0.52 -7.19
CA MET A 54 3.41 -1.91 -7.01
C MET A 54 4.86 -2.02 -6.51
N LEU A 55 5.78 -1.18 -6.96
CA LEU A 55 7.17 -1.18 -6.48
C LEU A 55 7.30 -0.59 -5.08
N ILE A 56 6.57 0.48 -4.76
CA ILE A 56 6.57 1.07 -3.40
C ILE A 56 6.05 0.06 -2.38
N ILE A 57 4.93 -0.59 -2.66
CA ILE A 57 4.33 -1.54 -1.73
C ILE A 57 5.26 -2.75 -1.54
N ALA A 58 5.90 -3.22 -2.62
CA ALA A 58 6.92 -4.26 -2.52
C ALA A 58 8.10 -3.82 -1.63
N ALA A 59 8.51 -2.56 -1.70
CA ALA A 59 9.54 -2.01 -0.82
C ALA A 59 9.10 -1.97 0.65
N TYR A 60 7.84 -1.59 0.94
CA TYR A 60 7.31 -1.63 2.32
C TYR A 60 7.29 -3.03 2.90
N ILE A 61 6.83 -4.01 2.12
CA ILE A 61 6.85 -5.42 2.51
C ILE A 61 8.31 -5.91 2.68
N GLY A 62 9.21 -5.58 1.76
CA GLY A 62 10.62 -5.97 1.85
C GLY A 62 11.35 -5.40 3.07
N ILE A 63 11.09 -4.13 3.43
CA ILE A 63 11.60 -3.53 4.67
C ILE A 63 11.04 -4.26 5.88
N THR A 64 9.74 -4.60 5.85
CA THR A 64 9.11 -5.34 6.95
C THR A 64 9.69 -6.74 7.10
N ASP A 65 9.90 -7.47 6.01
CA ASP A 65 10.53 -8.79 6.01
C ASP A 65 11.96 -8.74 6.55
N PHE A 66 12.72 -7.69 6.23
CA PHE A 66 14.03 -7.48 6.81
C PHE A 66 13.95 -7.32 8.33
N ILE A 67 13.03 -6.50 8.85
CA ILE A 67 12.81 -6.33 10.29
C ILE A 67 12.38 -7.66 10.93
N ILE A 68 11.44 -8.39 10.31
CA ILE A 68 10.97 -9.69 10.79
C ILE A 68 12.13 -10.68 10.93
N LYS A 69 13.04 -10.74 9.95
CA LYS A 69 14.21 -11.62 9.97
C LYS A 69 15.21 -11.24 11.07
N VAL A 70 15.47 -9.95 11.26
CA VAL A 70 16.39 -9.45 12.29
C VAL A 70 15.85 -9.74 13.69
N PHE A 71 14.57 -9.47 13.93
CA PHE A 71 13.92 -9.63 15.24
C PHE A 71 13.28 -11.01 15.45
N LYS A 72 13.41 -11.93 14.48
CA LYS A 72 12.86 -13.30 14.51
C LYS A 72 11.36 -13.35 14.87
N VAL A 73 10.57 -12.45 14.28
CA VAL A 73 9.14 -12.36 14.54
C VAL A 73 8.41 -13.52 13.85
N SER A 74 7.75 -14.37 14.63
CA SER A 74 7.13 -15.59 14.10
C SER A 74 5.61 -15.46 13.94
N GLU A 75 4.96 -14.68 14.82
CA GLU A 75 3.51 -14.63 14.88
C GLU A 75 2.91 -13.73 13.79
N ASN A 76 1.96 -14.27 13.02
CA ASN A 76 1.36 -13.59 11.86
C ASN A 76 0.74 -12.23 12.21
N TYR A 77 0.08 -12.10 13.37
CA TYR A 77 -0.49 -10.82 13.78
C TYR A 77 0.59 -9.76 14.06
N LYS A 78 1.75 -10.15 14.59
CA LYS A 78 2.88 -9.23 14.81
C LYS A 78 3.49 -8.79 13.48
N LYS A 79 3.61 -9.70 12.52
CA LYS A 79 4.06 -9.36 11.16
C LYS A 79 3.13 -8.33 10.51
N LEU A 80 1.81 -8.54 10.60
CA LEU A 80 0.81 -7.59 10.08
C LEU A 80 0.91 -6.22 10.77
N ILE A 81 1.08 -6.19 12.10
CA ILE A 81 1.31 -4.94 12.85
C ILE A 81 2.56 -4.23 12.33
N LEU A 82 3.67 -4.96 12.11
CA LEU A 82 4.90 -4.38 11.58
C LEU A 82 4.69 -3.80 10.17
N VAL A 83 3.99 -4.50 9.29
CA VAL A 83 3.68 -4.00 7.94
C VAL A 83 2.90 -2.69 8.03
N ASN A 84 1.88 -2.65 8.89
CA ASN A 84 1.08 -1.45 9.10
C ASN A 84 1.90 -0.30 9.70
N MET A 85 2.82 -0.58 10.62
CA MET A 85 3.71 0.43 11.21
C MET A 85 4.69 1.00 10.17
N VAL A 86 5.34 0.13 9.38
CA VAL A 86 6.25 0.54 8.30
C VAL A 86 5.49 1.39 7.28
N THR A 87 4.31 0.92 6.86
CA THR A 87 3.45 1.65 5.91
C THR A 87 3.04 3.00 6.47
N ALA A 88 2.57 3.06 7.71
CA ALA A 88 2.16 4.31 8.36
C ALA A 88 3.31 5.31 8.49
N PHE A 89 4.50 4.82 8.82
CA PHE A 89 5.70 5.64 8.92
C PHE A 89 6.06 6.28 7.56
N PHE A 90 6.20 5.47 6.50
CA PHE A 90 6.60 6.00 5.19
C PHE A 90 5.52 6.84 4.52
N SER A 91 4.25 6.42 4.55
CA SER A 91 3.14 7.23 4.05
C SER A 91 2.98 8.54 4.84
N GLY A 92 3.22 8.50 6.16
CA GLY A 92 3.25 9.68 7.02
C GLY A 92 4.36 10.66 6.63
N LEU A 93 5.56 10.17 6.31
CA LEU A 93 6.65 11.01 5.80
C LEU A 93 6.25 11.71 4.50
N PHE A 94 5.59 11.02 3.56
CA PHE A 94 5.08 11.63 2.34
C PHE A 94 4.05 12.73 2.64
N VAL A 95 3.09 12.46 3.54
CA VAL A 95 2.10 13.47 3.95
C VAL A 95 2.79 14.70 4.54
N LEU A 96 3.75 14.53 5.44
CA LEU A 96 4.49 15.65 6.03
C LEU A 96 5.24 16.45 4.96
N LEU A 97 5.96 15.75 4.07
CA LEU A 97 6.73 16.38 3.00
C LEU A 97 5.83 17.23 2.09
N TYR A 98 4.70 16.71 1.64
CA TYR A 98 3.80 17.44 0.74
C TYR A 98 2.92 18.48 1.43
N LYS A 99 2.64 18.31 2.73
CA LYS A 99 1.87 19.29 3.51
C LYS A 99 2.66 20.59 3.72
N TYR A 100 3.96 20.49 3.99
CA TYR A 100 4.84 21.65 4.18
C TYR A 100 5.54 22.11 2.90
N ALA A 101 5.48 21.32 1.82
CA ALA A 101 6.01 21.74 0.53
C ALA A 101 5.29 22.99 -0.01
N PRO A 102 6.02 23.89 -0.72
CA PRO A 102 5.43 24.98 -1.47
C PRO A 102 4.30 24.50 -2.38
N HIS A 103 3.34 25.37 -2.65
CA HIS A 103 2.26 25.04 -3.57
C HIS A 103 2.84 24.69 -4.94
N SER A 104 2.62 23.45 -5.34
CA SER A 104 3.03 22.91 -6.64
C SER A 104 1.77 22.47 -7.39
N PRO A 105 1.65 22.74 -8.70
CA PRO A 105 0.50 22.32 -9.49
C PRO A 105 0.47 20.80 -9.76
N THR A 106 1.42 20.04 -9.22
CA THR A 106 1.48 18.59 -9.36
C THR A 106 0.28 17.91 -8.69
N ILE A 107 -0.13 16.78 -9.26
CA ILE A 107 -1.27 16.01 -8.74
C ILE A 107 -0.95 15.40 -7.39
N PHE A 108 0.29 14.96 -7.15
CA PHE A 108 0.73 14.50 -5.83
C PHE A 108 0.59 15.60 -4.77
N ASN A 109 1.03 16.83 -5.03
CA ASN A 109 0.87 17.93 -4.08
C ASN A 109 -0.61 18.20 -3.76
N ARG A 110 -1.48 18.23 -4.79
CA ARG A 110 -2.94 18.37 -4.60
C ARG A 110 -3.55 17.20 -3.85
N TRP A 111 -3.12 15.98 -4.16
CA TRP A 111 -3.55 14.75 -3.51
C TRP A 111 -3.27 14.78 -2.03
N PHE A 112 -1.98 14.85 -1.66
CA PHE A 112 -1.53 14.79 -0.26
C PHE A 112 -2.04 15.97 0.57
N LYS A 113 -2.23 17.16 -0.02
CA LYS A 113 -2.86 18.29 0.69
C LYS A 113 -4.35 18.09 0.90
N ALA A 114 -5.06 17.42 -0.01
CA ALA A 114 -6.49 17.18 0.12
C ALA A 114 -6.80 16.01 1.06
N THR A 115 -6.09 14.90 0.94
CA THR A 115 -6.31 13.69 1.73
C THR A 115 -5.62 13.77 3.09
N GLY A 116 -4.42 14.34 3.16
CA GLY A 116 -3.67 14.48 4.41
C GLY A 116 -3.49 13.14 5.11
N TRP A 117 -3.77 13.08 6.41
CA TRP A 117 -3.61 11.86 7.20
C TRP A 117 -4.61 10.74 6.85
N THR A 118 -5.72 11.04 6.18
CA THR A 118 -6.64 9.99 5.69
C THR A 118 -5.98 9.11 4.63
N TYR A 119 -4.98 9.63 3.91
CA TYR A 119 -4.14 8.83 3.01
C TYR A 119 -3.36 7.74 3.77
N VAL A 120 -2.80 8.07 4.94
CA VAL A 120 -2.06 7.10 5.76
C VAL A 120 -2.96 5.95 6.20
N LEU A 121 -4.18 6.27 6.65
CA LEU A 121 -5.17 5.27 7.03
C LEU A 121 -5.53 4.35 5.84
N TYR A 122 -5.78 4.94 4.69
CA TYR A 122 -6.05 4.20 3.46
C TYR A 122 -4.88 3.27 3.08
N GLU A 123 -3.64 3.77 3.08
CA GLU A 123 -2.45 2.99 2.76
C GLU A 123 -2.24 1.82 3.73
N VAL A 124 -2.45 2.04 5.03
CA VAL A 124 -2.35 0.98 6.04
C VAL A 124 -3.36 -0.14 5.75
N ILE A 125 -4.60 0.20 5.40
CA ILE A 125 -5.61 -0.81 5.07
C ILE A 125 -5.23 -1.52 3.76
N LEU A 126 -4.81 -0.77 2.74
CA LEU A 126 -4.43 -1.32 1.44
C LEU A 126 -3.25 -2.28 1.55
N VAL A 127 -2.13 -1.82 2.10
CA VAL A 127 -0.88 -2.59 2.19
C VAL A 127 -1.03 -3.75 3.17
N GLY A 128 -1.73 -3.54 4.30
CA GLY A 128 -2.04 -4.62 5.24
C GLY A 128 -2.88 -5.73 4.59
N THR A 129 -3.86 -5.37 3.76
CA THR A 129 -4.68 -6.34 3.02
C THR A 129 -3.85 -7.06 1.95
N ILE A 130 -3.03 -6.34 1.18
CA ILE A 130 -2.12 -6.94 0.19
C ILE A 130 -1.20 -7.95 0.86
N TYR A 131 -0.58 -7.57 1.98
CA TYR A 131 0.31 -8.45 2.73
C TYR A 131 -0.40 -9.70 3.27
N HIS A 132 -1.61 -9.53 3.82
CA HIS A 132 -2.38 -10.65 4.33
C HIS A 132 -2.76 -11.65 3.23
N VAL A 133 -3.22 -11.15 2.08
CA VAL A 133 -3.54 -11.99 0.91
C VAL A 133 -2.26 -12.63 0.35
N TYR A 134 -1.16 -11.89 0.29
CA TYR A 134 0.14 -12.38 -0.14
C TYR A 134 0.62 -13.55 0.73
N GLU A 135 0.67 -13.41 2.05
CA GLU A 135 1.08 -14.47 2.97
C GLU A 135 0.19 -15.71 2.81
N HIS A 136 -1.13 -15.52 2.65
CA HIS A 136 -2.07 -16.62 2.45
C HIS A 136 -1.79 -17.37 1.13
N LEU A 137 -1.58 -16.65 0.03
CA LEU A 137 -1.26 -17.24 -1.26
C LEU A 137 0.13 -17.90 -1.25
N ALA A 138 1.14 -17.24 -0.66
CA ALA A 138 2.49 -17.76 -0.53
C ALA A 138 2.50 -19.09 0.22
N HIS A 139 1.82 -19.17 1.37
CA HIS A 139 1.66 -20.42 2.12
C HIS A 139 1.04 -21.54 1.27
N LYS A 140 0.03 -21.21 0.44
CA LYS A 140 -0.69 -22.19 -0.38
C LYS A 140 0.08 -22.64 -1.64
N PHE A 141 0.85 -21.75 -2.28
CA PHE A 141 1.56 -22.03 -3.54
C PHE A 141 2.99 -22.54 -3.34
N ILE A 142 3.64 -22.16 -2.25
CA ILE A 142 5.06 -22.41 -2.03
C ILE A 142 5.26 -23.63 -1.14
N GLY A 143 4.33 -23.89 -0.20
CA GLY A 143 4.50 -24.94 0.81
C GLY A 143 5.60 -24.54 1.80
N SER A 144 5.36 -24.80 3.08
CA SER A 144 6.32 -24.62 4.18
C SER A 144 7.69 -25.22 3.87
#